data_AF-A0AAD7VZQ5-F1
#
_entry.id   AF-A0AAD7VZQ5-F1
#
_cell.length_a   1.000
_cell.length_b   1.000
_cell.length_c   1.000
_cell.angle_alpha   90.00
_cell.angle_beta   90.00
_cell.angle_gamma   90.00
#
_symmetry.space_group_name_H-M   'P 1'
#
loop_
_entity.id
_entity.type
_entity.pdbx_description
1 polymer ?
#
loop_
_entity_poly.entity_id
_entity_poly.type
_entity_poly.pdbx_seq_one_letter_code
_entity_poly.pdbx_strand_id
1 'polypeptide(L)'
;MTRVGDLRKSMIIGAAVRLQVVRKTTTPEGEVIPIHQIDVRTESATAGNSIFLLAPLIICHCSDLEVIVILEGVVETTGITTQARTSYVAEEIQWGHRFVPIVTEEEGVYSVDYSKFGNTARVATPRCSARELDEKPSILIQTLQKSELSHQNSLRKRNSMRRGNSMRKGNSMRRGNSALVVPKVEFLAPEGAQSATTIT
;
A
#
# COMPACT_ATOMS: atom_id res chain seq x y z
N MET A 1 3.00 1.46 -5.06
CA MET A 1 2.91 1.79 -3.62
C MET A 1 3.89 0.93 -2.87
N THR A 2 4.56 1.47 -1.86
CA THR A 2 5.43 0.73 -0.94
C THR A 2 4.94 0.98 0.48
N ARG A 3 5.17 0.02 1.39
CA ARG A 3 4.78 0.14 2.80
C ARG A 3 6.03 0.09 3.65
N VAL A 4 6.20 1.12 4.48
CA VAL A 4 7.30 1.24 5.44
C VAL A 4 6.73 1.07 6.84
N GLY A 5 7.40 0.30 7.68
CA GLY A 5 7.03 0.08 9.07
C GLY A 5 8.24 0.28 9.96
N ASP A 6 8.03 0.96 11.09
CA ASP A 6 9.00 0.99 12.18
C ASP A 6 8.65 -0.14 13.17
N LEU A 7 9.64 -0.95 13.52
CA LEU A 7 9.52 -2.03 14.52
C LEU A 7 10.16 -1.63 15.85
N ARG A 8 10.75 -0.44 15.92
CA ARG A 8 11.36 0.09 17.13
C ARG A 8 10.29 0.60 18.09
N LYS A 9 10.66 0.65 19.38
CA LYS A 9 9.87 1.33 20.41
C LYS A 9 10.15 2.84 20.47
N SER A 10 11.34 3.26 20.03
CA SER A 10 11.77 4.66 19.95
C SER A 10 11.29 5.28 18.65
N MET A 11 11.10 6.61 18.62
CA MET A 11 10.75 7.30 17.38
C MET A 11 11.95 7.50 16.44
N ILE A 12 11.65 7.60 15.14
CA ILE A 12 12.57 8.13 14.13
C ILE A 12 12.14 9.57 13.83
N ILE A 13 12.95 10.53 14.27
CA ILE A 13 12.73 11.97 14.10
C ILE A 13 13.16 12.37 12.70
N GLY A 14 12.35 13.21 12.04
CA GLY A 14 12.67 13.73 10.71
C GLY A 14 12.70 12.65 9.63
N ALA A 15 11.91 11.58 9.79
CA ALA A 15 11.85 10.48 8.84
C ALA A 15 11.44 10.99 7.43
N ALA A 16 12.27 10.71 6.43
CA ALA A 16 12.04 11.05 5.03
C ALA A 16 12.20 9.80 4.15
N VAL A 17 11.31 9.64 3.18
CA VAL A 17 11.39 8.56 2.20
C VAL A 17 11.72 9.13 0.83
N ARG A 18 12.75 8.58 0.19
CA ARG A 18 13.20 8.91 -1.16
C ARG A 18 13.04 7.69 -2.06
N LEU A 19 12.61 7.91 -3.30
CA LEU A 19 12.49 6.88 -4.32
C LEU A 19 13.42 7.24 -5.47
N GLN A 20 14.14 6.24 -5.99
CA GLN A 20 15.00 6.37 -7.16
C GLN A 20 14.70 5.22 -8.11
N VAL A 21 14.60 5.52 -9.41
CA VAL A 21 14.51 4.50 -10.45
C VAL A 21 15.88 4.35 -11.07
N VAL A 22 16.37 3.12 -11.10
CA VAL A 22 17.62 2.75 -11.75
C VAL A 22 17.27 1.96 -13.01
N ARG A 23 17.77 2.45 -14.14
CA ARG A 23 17.64 1.76 -15.43
C ARG A 23 18.80 2.09 -16.36
N LYS A 24 19.03 1.23 -17.35
CA LYS A 24 19.90 1.57 -18.47
C LYS A 24 19.20 2.61 -19.35
N THR A 25 19.89 3.70 -19.68
CA THR A 25 19.34 4.77 -20.52
C THR A 25 20.32 5.11 -21.63
N THR A 26 19.83 5.26 -22.86
CA THR A 26 20.60 5.81 -23.97
C THR A 26 20.16 7.25 -24.21
N THR A 27 21.10 8.18 -24.22
CA THR A 27 20.80 9.60 -24.45
C THR A 27 20.51 9.87 -25.94
N PRO A 28 19.86 10.99 -26.30
CA PRO A 28 19.64 11.38 -27.70
C PRO A 28 20.93 11.50 -28.53
N GLU A 29 22.06 11.77 -27.88
CA GLU A 29 23.39 11.89 -28.48
C GLU A 29 24.05 10.52 -28.73
N GLY A 30 23.40 9.42 -28.30
CA GLY A 30 23.89 8.05 -28.49
C GLY A 30 24.76 7.52 -27.35
N GLU A 31 24.94 8.27 -26.26
CA GLU A 31 25.67 7.79 -25.08
C GLU A 31 24.84 6.76 -24.32
N VAL A 32 25.44 5.61 -23.98
CA VAL A 32 24.79 4.56 -23.20
C VAL A 32 25.21 4.69 -21.74
N ILE A 33 24.27 5.03 -20.87
CA ILE A 33 24.44 5.11 -19.42
C ILE A 33 23.97 3.77 -18.82
N PRO A 34 24.88 2.91 -18.31
CA PRO A 34 24.51 1.59 -17.79
C PRO A 34 23.63 1.67 -16.52
N ILE A 35 23.92 2.64 -15.66
CA ILE A 35 23.22 2.85 -14.38
C ILE A 35 22.78 4.31 -14.32
N HIS A 36 21.63 4.61 -14.91
CA HIS A 36 21.02 5.93 -14.81
C HIS A 36 20.04 5.94 -13.63
N GLN A 37 20.38 6.71 -12.60
CA GLN A 37 19.55 6.89 -11.41
C GLN A 37 18.69 8.14 -11.57
N ILE A 38 17.38 7.98 -11.50
CA ILE A 38 16.41 9.05 -11.70
C ILE A 38 15.62 9.21 -10.39
N ASP A 39 15.71 10.38 -9.77
CA ASP A 39 14.95 10.69 -8.58
C ASP A 39 13.46 10.80 -8.89
N VAL A 40 12.66 10.12 -8.08
CA VAL A 40 11.23 10.04 -8.23
C VAL A 40 10.57 10.96 -7.20
N ARG A 41 9.93 12.03 -7.68
CA ARG A 41 9.26 13.01 -6.82
C ARG A 41 8.12 12.34 -6.05
N THR A 42 8.21 12.36 -4.73
CA THR A 42 7.15 11.90 -3.84
C THR A 42 6.39 13.13 -3.36
N GLU A 43 5.16 13.32 -3.82
CA GLU A 43 4.34 14.46 -3.39
C GLU A 43 3.76 14.21 -2.00
N SER A 44 4.26 14.96 -1.01
CA SER A 44 3.71 14.99 0.36
C SER A 44 2.58 16.00 0.39
N ALA A 45 1.34 15.52 0.42
CA ALA A 45 0.18 16.38 0.62
C ALA A 45 0.07 16.72 2.12
N THR A 46 0.51 17.93 2.48
CA THR A 46 0.20 18.61 3.76
C THR A 46 1.11 18.28 4.96
N ALA A 47 1.39 19.32 5.75
CA ALA A 47 2.28 19.43 6.90
C ALA A 47 1.93 18.55 8.12
N GLY A 48 1.77 17.25 7.92
CA GLY A 48 1.58 16.28 9.00
C GLY A 48 2.09 14.90 8.58
N ASN A 49 3.37 14.65 8.84
CA ASN A 49 4.11 13.39 9.07
C ASN A 49 3.47 12.05 8.68
N SER A 50 2.74 11.98 7.57
CA SER A 50 2.12 10.77 7.06
C SER A 50 2.39 10.72 5.57
N ILE A 51 3.34 9.88 5.20
CA ILE A 51 3.68 9.66 3.80
C ILE A 51 2.55 8.85 3.19
N PHE A 52 1.57 9.53 2.60
CA PHE A 52 0.61 8.95 1.67
C PHE A 52 1.13 9.15 0.25
N LEU A 53 1.57 8.06 -0.37
CA LEU A 53 2.01 8.03 -1.77
C LEU A 53 0.78 8.18 -2.68
N LEU A 54 0.44 9.42 -3.05
CA LEU A 54 -0.82 9.76 -3.73
C LEU A 54 -0.81 9.61 -5.26
N ALA A 55 0.30 9.25 -5.89
CA ALA A 55 0.28 8.88 -7.30
C ALA A 55 1.22 7.71 -7.62
N PRO A 56 0.76 6.69 -8.36
CA PRO A 56 1.64 5.65 -8.88
C PRO A 56 2.58 6.28 -9.91
N LEU A 57 3.87 6.30 -9.60
CA LEU A 57 4.87 6.68 -10.60
C LEU A 57 5.02 5.55 -11.60
N ILE A 58 4.95 5.96 -12.86
CA ILE A 58 4.81 5.12 -14.03
C ILE A 58 6.08 4.31 -14.19
N ILE A 59 5.96 3.01 -13.99
CA ILE A 59 7.00 2.06 -14.33
C ILE A 59 6.50 1.30 -15.54
N CYS A 60 7.06 1.67 -16.70
CA CYS A 60 7.04 0.82 -17.89
C CYS A 60 7.34 -0.62 -17.47
N HIS A 61 6.61 -1.60 -18.03
CA HIS A 61 7.05 -2.99 -18.07
C HIS A 61 8.27 -3.09 -18.99
N CYS A 62 9.37 -2.49 -18.55
CA CYS A 62 10.69 -2.59 -19.12
C CYS A 62 11.39 -3.53 -18.13
N SER A 63 11.72 -4.74 -18.58
CA SER A 63 12.31 -5.79 -17.72
C SER A 63 13.60 -5.34 -17.00
N ASP A 64 14.21 -4.25 -17.48
CA ASP A 64 15.47 -3.68 -17.00
C ASP A 64 15.26 -2.46 -16.09
N LEU A 65 14.34 -2.57 -15.13
CA LEU A 65 14.08 -1.52 -14.15
C LEU A 65 14.18 -2.06 -12.72
N GLU A 66 14.82 -1.26 -11.86
CA GLU A 66 14.87 -1.42 -10.42
C GLU A 66 14.43 -0.12 -9.73
N VAL A 67 13.58 -0.24 -8.71
CA VAL A 67 13.12 0.89 -7.88
C VAL A 67 13.78 0.80 -6.52
N ILE A 68 14.60 1.77 -6.18
CA ILE A 68 15.22 1.88 -4.86
C ILE A 68 14.34 2.75 -3.97
N VAL A 69 14.07 2.27 -2.76
CA VAL A 69 13.39 2.99 -1.69
C VAL A 69 14.38 3.21 -0.56
N ILE A 70 14.53 4.47 -0.15
CA ILE A 70 15.45 4.90 0.88
C ILE A 70 14.63 5.59 1.97
N LEU A 71 14.72 5.10 3.21
CA LEU A 71 14.23 5.77 4.41
C LEU A 71 15.42 6.36 5.15
N GLU A 72 15.36 7.64 5.51
CA GLU A 72 16.36 8.36 6.28
C GLU A 72 15.71 9.01 7.50
N GLY A 73 16.42 9.10 8.61
CA GLY A 73 15.96 9.85 9.78
C GLY A 73 16.94 9.77 10.93
N VAL A 74 16.60 10.33 12.09
CA VAL A 74 17.42 10.31 13.29
C VAL A 74 16.73 9.50 14.38
N VAL A 75 17.42 8.54 14.97
CA VAL A 75 16.84 7.72 16.07
C VAL A 75 16.82 8.56 17.35
N GLU A 76 15.63 8.77 17.91
CA GLU A 76 15.37 9.62 19.07
C GLU A 76 16.31 9.34 20.25
N THR A 77 16.48 8.07 20.62
CA THR A 77 17.22 7.69 21.84
C THR A 77 18.74 7.84 21.71
N THR A 78 19.27 7.88 20.48
CA THR A 78 20.73 7.89 20.24
C THR A 78 21.21 9.16 19.54
N GLY A 79 20.32 9.91 18.90
CA GLY A 79 20.70 11.02 18.02
C GLY A 79 21.46 10.59 16.76
N ILE A 80 21.59 9.28 16.50
CA ILE A 80 22.32 8.76 15.34
C ILE A 80 21.40 8.78 14.12
N THR A 81 21.93 9.27 13.00
CA THR A 81 21.27 9.19 11.69
C THR A 81 21.20 7.73 11.23
N THR A 82 20.02 7.28 10.86
CA THR A 82 19.77 5.94 10.34
C THR A 82 19.25 6.03 8.91
N GLN A 83 19.68 5.06 8.10
CA GLN A 83 19.21 4.91 6.73
C GLN A 83 18.88 3.44 6.48
N ALA A 84 17.66 3.17 6.03
CA ALA A 84 17.24 1.87 5.56
C ALA A 84 17.01 1.94 4.05
N ARG A 85 17.48 0.92 3.31
CA ARG A 85 17.36 0.86 1.86
C ARG A 85 16.83 -0.50 1.45
N THR A 86 15.95 -0.51 0.45
CA THR A 86 15.47 -1.72 -0.21
C THR A 86 15.24 -1.41 -1.68
N SER A 87 15.25 -2.41 -2.54
CA SER A 87 14.96 -2.25 -3.95
C SER A 87 13.96 -3.29 -4.43
N TYR A 88 13.25 -2.94 -5.50
CA TYR A 88 12.25 -3.79 -6.14
C TYR A 88 12.53 -3.87 -7.63
N VAL A 89 12.67 -5.09 -8.15
CA VAL A 89 12.75 -5.31 -9.60
C VAL A 89 11.35 -5.25 -10.23
N ALA A 90 11.28 -5.06 -11.55
CA ALA A 90 10.01 -4.95 -12.27
C ALA A 90 9.00 -6.08 -11.96
N GLU A 91 9.49 -7.32 -11.78
CA GLU A 91 8.66 -8.50 -11.50
C GLU A 91 8.05 -8.53 -10.09
N GLU A 92 8.66 -7.84 -9.13
CA GLU A 92 8.17 -7.75 -7.74
C GLU A 92 7.05 -6.71 -7.61
N ILE A 93 6.88 -5.84 -8.60
CA ILE A 93 5.91 -4.76 -8.60
C ILE A 93 4.55 -5.26 -9.11
N GLN A 94 3.61 -5.42 -8.19
CA GLN A 94 2.27 -5.93 -8.50
C GLN A 94 1.31 -4.81 -8.98
N TRP A 95 0.99 -4.79 -10.28
CA TRP A 95 0.00 -3.87 -10.83
C TRP A 95 -1.44 -4.22 -10.41
N GLY A 96 -2.24 -3.19 -10.12
CA GLY A 96 -3.65 -3.34 -9.75
C GLY A 96 -3.87 -4.02 -8.41
N HIS A 97 -2.89 -3.93 -7.51
CA HIS A 97 -2.97 -4.45 -6.15
C HIS A 97 -3.00 -3.30 -5.16
N ARG A 98 -3.72 -3.50 -4.06
CA ARG A 98 -3.76 -2.58 -2.92
C ARG A 98 -3.39 -3.33 -1.65
N PHE A 99 -2.63 -2.69 -0.77
CA PHE A 99 -2.36 -3.30 0.52
C PHE A 99 -3.63 -3.48 1.35
N VAL A 100 -3.71 -4.61 2.04
CA VAL A 100 -4.76 -4.87 3.03
C VAL A 100 -4.57 -3.92 4.23
N PRO A 101 -5.63 -3.31 4.78
CA PRO A 101 -5.53 -2.52 6.01
C PRO A 101 -5.02 -3.39 7.18
N ILE A 102 -4.07 -2.85 7.95
CA ILE A 102 -3.43 -3.56 9.06
C ILE A 102 -3.68 -2.92 10.43
N VAL A 103 -4.30 -1.74 10.45
CA VAL A 103 -4.65 -1.04 11.68
C VAL A 103 -6.08 -1.41 12.04
N THR A 104 -6.28 -1.85 13.27
CA THR A 104 -7.58 -2.16 13.85
C THR A 104 -7.76 -1.40 15.16
N GLU A 105 -8.95 -0.87 15.35
CA GLU A 105 -9.37 -0.22 16.60
C GLU A 105 -10.24 -1.20 17.39
N GLU A 106 -9.85 -1.48 18.62
CA GLU A 106 -10.63 -2.29 19.57
C GLU A 106 -10.68 -1.52 20.90
N GLU A 107 -11.87 -1.21 21.39
CA GLU A 107 -12.09 -0.54 22.69
C GLU A 107 -11.29 0.78 22.86
N GLY A 108 -11.12 1.55 21.79
CA GLY A 108 -10.36 2.82 21.80
C GLY A 108 -8.84 2.67 21.72
N VAL A 109 -8.34 1.43 21.63
CA VAL A 109 -6.92 1.13 21.43
C VAL A 109 -6.65 0.78 19.97
N TYR A 110 -5.67 1.46 19.38
CA TYR A 110 -5.19 1.12 18.04
C TYR A 110 -4.12 0.03 18.14
N SER A 111 -4.29 -0.99 17.30
CA SER A 111 -3.33 -2.08 17.18
C SER A 111 -2.99 -2.31 15.72
N VAL A 112 -1.74 -2.71 15.48
CA VAL A 112 -1.20 -2.95 14.14
C VAL A 112 -0.89 -4.44 13.98
N ASP A 113 -1.55 -5.10 13.03
CA ASP A 113 -1.34 -6.49 12.70
C ASP A 113 -0.25 -6.64 11.63
N TYR A 114 1.01 -6.79 12.08
CA TYR A 114 2.16 -6.98 11.19
C TYR A 114 2.11 -8.30 10.41
N SER A 115 1.29 -9.29 10.80
CA SER A 115 1.14 -10.53 10.01
C SER A 115 0.54 -10.25 8.62
N LYS A 116 -0.20 -9.15 8.49
CA LYS A 116 -0.80 -8.67 7.23
C LYS A 116 0.03 -7.60 6.53
N PHE A 117 1.24 -7.30 7.01
CA PHE A 117 2.04 -6.16 6.53
C PHE A 117 2.30 -6.23 5.01
N GLY A 118 2.66 -7.41 4.49
CA GLY A 118 2.87 -7.63 3.06
C GLY A 118 1.62 -8.03 2.27
N ASN A 119 0.47 -8.21 2.92
CA ASN A 119 -0.72 -8.74 2.26
C ASN A 119 -1.31 -7.71 1.30
N THR A 120 -1.55 -8.15 0.06
CA THR A 120 -2.17 -7.35 -0.99
C THR A 120 -3.45 -8.01 -1.50
N ALA A 121 -4.38 -7.19 -1.98
CA ALA A 121 -5.61 -7.61 -2.61
C ALA A 121 -5.70 -7.04 -4.01
N ARG A 122 -6.19 -7.84 -4.97
CA ARG A 122 -6.42 -7.39 -6.34
C ARG A 122 -7.57 -6.39 -6.36
N VAL A 123 -7.37 -5.29 -7.08
CA VAL A 123 -8.36 -4.23 -7.29
C VAL A 123 -8.59 -4.10 -8.79
N ALA A 124 -9.81 -3.70 -9.17
CA ALA A 124 -10.08 -3.36 -10.55
C ALA A 124 -9.27 -2.12 -10.94
N THR A 125 -8.28 -2.31 -11.79
CA THR A 125 -7.38 -1.25 -12.23
C THR A 125 -7.21 -1.35 -13.74
N PRO A 126 -7.28 -0.22 -14.46
CA PRO A 126 -7.09 -0.23 -15.91
C PRO A 126 -5.71 -0.79 -16.27
N ARG A 127 -5.63 -1.57 -17.34
CA ARG A 127 -4.38 -2.14 -17.86
C ARG A 127 -3.83 -1.28 -18.99
N CYS A 128 -3.73 0.02 -18.74
CA CYS A 128 -3.17 1.01 -19.65
C CYS A 128 -1.97 1.68 -18.99
N SER A 129 -1.10 2.30 -19.78
CA SER A 129 -0.05 3.14 -19.21
C SER A 129 -0.68 4.39 -18.57
N ALA A 130 0.01 5.01 -17.62
CA ALA A 130 -0.48 6.25 -17.04
C ALA A 130 -0.49 7.40 -18.06
N ARG A 131 0.43 7.41 -19.05
CA ARG A 131 0.34 8.33 -20.19
C ARG A 131 -0.95 8.15 -20.99
N GLU A 132 -1.33 6.91 -21.30
CA GLU A 132 -2.60 6.64 -21.99
C GLU A 132 -3.82 7.03 -21.14
N LEU A 133 -3.71 6.88 -19.82
CA LEU A 133 -4.76 7.28 -18.89
C LEU A 133 -4.92 8.81 -18.85
N ASP A 134 -3.81 9.56 -18.88
CA ASP A 134 -3.79 11.02 -18.95
C ASP A 134 -4.37 11.51 -20.27
N GLU A 135 -4.05 10.84 -21.39
CA GLU A 135 -4.60 11.15 -22.72
C GLU A 135 -6.10 10.79 -22.82
N LYS A 136 -6.54 9.72 -22.15
CA LYS A 136 -7.91 9.17 -22.24
C LYS A 136 -8.45 8.74 -20.88
N PRO A 137 -8.94 9.69 -20.06
CA PRO A 137 -9.44 9.39 -18.71
C PRO A 137 -10.71 8.51 -18.70
N SER A 138 -11.41 8.40 -19.83
CA SER A 138 -12.58 7.52 -19.98
C SER A 138 -12.27 6.03 -19.76
N ILE A 139 -11.00 5.62 -19.96
CA ILE A 139 -10.54 4.25 -19.70
C ILE A 139 -10.76 3.84 -18.23
N LEU A 140 -10.57 4.79 -17.30
CA LEU A 140 -10.78 4.56 -15.88
C LEU A 140 -12.25 4.21 -15.59
N ILE A 141 -13.16 5.07 -16.06
CA ILE A 141 -14.61 4.94 -15.84
C ILE A 141 -15.11 3.61 -16.39
N GLN A 142 -14.71 3.26 -17.61
CA GLN A 142 -15.10 1.99 -18.24
C GLN A 142 -14.61 0.77 -17.44
N THR A 143 -13.41 0.85 -16.87
CA THR A 143 -12.83 -0.25 -16.08
C THR A 143 -13.58 -0.44 -14.77
N LEU A 144 -13.91 0.66 -14.09
CA LEU A 144 -14.68 0.63 -12.84
C LEU A 144 -16.09 0.06 -13.07
N GLN A 145 -16.80 0.54 -14.10
CA GLN A 145 -18.14 0.06 -14.45
C GLN A 145 -18.16 -1.45 -14.77
N LYS A 146 -17.20 -1.94 -15.56
CA LYS A 146 -17.05 -3.38 -15.85
C LYS A 146 -16.86 -4.19 -14.58
N SER A 147 -16.10 -3.67 -13.61
CA SER A 147 -15.86 -4.37 -12.35
C SER A 147 -17.10 -4.47 -11.48
N GLU A 148 -17.93 -3.42 -11.42
CA GLU A 148 -19.19 -3.43 -10.65
C GLU A 148 -20.21 -4.41 -11.24
N LEU A 149 -20.38 -4.39 -12.57
CA LEU A 149 -21.24 -5.33 -13.30
C LEU A 149 -20.83 -6.78 -13.05
N SER A 150 -19.51 -7.06 -13.03
CA SER A 150 -18.99 -8.40 -12.75
C SER A 150 -19.28 -8.86 -11.31
N HIS A 151 -19.17 -7.96 -10.33
CA HIS A 151 -19.50 -8.23 -8.94
C HIS A 151 -20.99 -8.54 -8.76
N GLN A 152 -21.88 -7.73 -9.36
CA GLN A 152 -23.32 -7.96 -9.28
C GLN A 152 -23.73 -9.29 -9.93
N ASN A 153 -23.15 -9.64 -11.08
CA ASN A 153 -23.42 -10.91 -11.75
C ASN A 153 -22.94 -12.12 -10.91
N SER A 154 -21.80 -12.01 -10.23
CA SER A 154 -21.30 -13.05 -9.30
C SER A 154 -22.24 -13.26 -8.12
N LEU A 155 -22.77 -12.17 -7.53
CA LEU A 155 -23.73 -12.22 -6.42
C LEU A 155 -25.06 -12.85 -6.85
N ARG A 156 -25.57 -12.47 -8.03
CA ARG A 156 -26.79 -13.07 -8.61
C ARG A 156 -26.63 -14.57 -8.85
N LYS A 157 -25.49 -15.00 -9.40
CA LYS A 157 -25.19 -16.43 -9.63
C LYS A 157 -25.06 -17.21 -8.32
N ARG A 158 -24.41 -16.63 -7.29
CA ARG A 158 -24.33 -17.23 -5.95
C ARG A 158 -25.70 -17.39 -5.29
N ASN A 159 -26.57 -16.38 -5.38
CA ASN A 159 -27.92 -16.44 -4.82
C ASN A 159 -28.79 -17.48 -5.54
N SER A 160 -28.62 -17.65 -6.85
CA SER A 160 -29.27 -18.71 -7.62
C SER A 160 -28.85 -20.11 -7.16
N MET A 161 -27.54 -20.35 -6.94
CA MET A 161 -27.05 -21.64 -6.41
C MET A 161 -27.52 -21.91 -4.98
N ARG A 162 -27.66 -20.88 -4.15
CA ARG A 162 -28.14 -21.03 -2.76
C ARG A 162 -29.61 -21.45 -2.71
N ARG A 163 -30.44 -20.97 -3.65
CA ARG A 163 -31.83 -21.47 -3.83
C ARG A 163 -31.86 -22.92 -4.30
N GLY A 164 -30.94 -23.33 -5.18
CA GLY A 164 -30.85 -24.73 -5.64
C GLY A 164 -30.36 -25.73 -4.58
N ASN A 165 -29.48 -25.31 -3.66
CA ASN A 165 -28.93 -26.19 -2.62
C ASN A 165 -29.83 -26.35 -1.37
N SER A 166 -30.91 -25.58 -1.24
CA SER A 166 -31.86 -25.71 -0.12
C SER A 166 -32.63 -27.04 -0.12
N MET A 167 -32.57 -27.82 -1.22
CA MET A 167 -33.15 -29.16 -1.31
C MET A 167 -32.16 -30.31 -1.00
N ARG A 168 -30.88 -30.02 -0.69
CA ARG A 168 -29.88 -31.05 -0.40
C ARG A 168 -28.90 -30.61 0.69
N LYS A 169 -29.24 -30.84 1.97
CA LYS A 169 -28.24 -31.30 2.96
C LYS A 169 -28.88 -31.77 4.27
N GLY A 170 -28.85 -33.09 4.46
CA GLY A 170 -28.72 -33.72 5.77
C GLY A 170 -27.24 -33.75 6.20
N ASN A 171 -27.06 -33.69 7.53
CA ASN A 171 -25.88 -33.91 8.38
C ASN A 171 -24.46 -33.94 7.78
N SER A 172 -23.58 -33.08 8.30
CA SER A 172 -22.23 -33.52 8.71
C SER A 172 -21.59 -32.56 9.72
N MET A 173 -20.90 -33.19 10.67
CA MET A 173 -20.34 -32.75 11.94
C MET A 173 -19.15 -31.78 11.79
N ARG A 174 -19.05 -30.82 12.72
CA ARG A 174 -18.07 -29.72 12.78
C ARG A 174 -16.88 -30.17 13.64
N ARG A 175 -15.65 -30.11 13.12
CA ARG A 175 -14.40 -30.32 13.91
C ARG A 175 -13.64 -29.00 14.04
N GLY A 176 -13.20 -28.71 15.26
CA GLY A 176 -12.70 -27.42 15.74
C GLY A 176 -11.30 -27.03 15.24
N ASN A 177 -11.03 -25.73 15.35
CA ASN A 177 -9.78 -25.07 14.96
C ASN A 177 -9.05 -24.62 16.24
N SER A 178 -7.75 -24.92 16.35
CA SER A 178 -6.85 -24.41 17.39
C SER A 178 -5.99 -23.27 16.82
N ALA A 179 -6.07 -22.07 17.40
CA ALA A 179 -5.34 -20.89 16.95
C ALA A 179 -4.01 -20.72 17.69
N LEU A 180 -2.96 -20.38 16.94
CA LEU A 180 -1.64 -19.99 17.44
C LEU A 180 -1.65 -18.49 17.79
N VAL A 181 -1.05 -18.12 18.92
CA VAL A 181 -0.97 -16.75 19.44
C VAL A 181 0.25 -16.02 18.83
N VAL A 182 0.05 -14.81 18.32
CA VAL A 182 1.06 -13.93 17.70
C VAL A 182 1.10 -12.60 18.47
N PRO A 183 2.27 -11.97 18.68
CA PRO A 183 2.38 -10.76 19.51
C PRO A 183 1.71 -9.51 18.87
N LYS A 184 0.91 -8.80 19.67
CA LYS A 184 0.23 -7.53 19.38
C LYS A 184 1.04 -6.38 20.02
N VAL A 185 1.29 -5.29 19.29
CA VAL A 185 1.89 -4.06 19.83
C VAL A 185 0.78 -3.01 19.89
N GLU A 186 0.59 -2.44 21.07
CA GLU A 186 -0.50 -1.51 21.42
C GLU A 186 0.05 -0.10 21.56
N PHE A 187 -0.68 0.89 21.06
CA PHE A 187 -0.39 2.30 21.30
C PHE A 187 -1.65 2.99 21.84
N LEU A 188 -1.50 3.74 22.94
CA LEU A 188 -2.54 4.60 23.49
C LEU A 188 -2.58 5.92 22.72
N ALA A 189 -3.76 6.35 22.29
CA ALA A 189 -3.97 7.73 21.84
C ALA A 189 -4.02 8.67 23.06
N PRO A 190 -3.41 9.86 23.00
CA PRO A 190 -3.59 10.87 24.05
C PRO A 190 -5.01 11.41 24.00
N GLU A 191 -5.73 11.31 25.12
CA GLU A 191 -7.08 11.84 25.26
C GLU A 191 -7.10 13.37 25.12
N GLY A 192 -8.17 13.86 24.49
CA GLY A 192 -8.36 15.26 24.14
C GLY A 192 -8.38 16.20 25.34
N ALA A 193 -7.59 17.27 25.26
CA ALA A 193 -7.77 18.45 26.08
C ALA A 193 -8.95 19.27 25.53
N GLN A 194 -10.05 19.28 26.27
CA GLN A 194 -11.19 20.16 26.06
C GLN A 194 -10.83 21.60 26.42
N SER A 195 -11.26 22.53 25.55
CA SER A 195 -11.67 23.92 25.80
C SER A 195 -11.08 24.69 26.98
N ALA A 196 -10.32 25.75 26.69
CA ALA A 196 -10.28 26.95 27.51
C ALA A 196 -10.51 28.20 26.64
N THR A 197 -11.61 28.87 26.97
CA THR A 197 -12.20 30.11 26.48
C THR A 197 -11.29 31.33 26.70
N THR A 198 -11.37 32.31 25.78
CA THR A 198 -11.23 33.80 25.88
C THR A 198 -10.22 34.39 26.89
N ILE A 199 -9.42 35.41 26.52
CA ILE A 199 -9.67 36.84 26.82
C ILE A 199 -8.57 37.68 26.12
N THR A 200 -9.06 38.72 25.42
CA THR A 200 -8.47 39.98 24.86
C THR A 200 -7.08 39.99 24.22
#